data_AF-A0A2T3JVD4-F1
#
_entry.id   AF-A0A2T3JVD4-F1
#
_cell.length_a   1.000
_cell.length_b   1.000
_cell.length_c   1.000
_cell.angle_alpha   90.00
_cell.angle_beta   90.00
_cell.angle_gamma   90.00
#
_symmetry.space_group_name_H-M   'P 1'
#
loop_
_entity.id
_entity.type
_entity.pdbx_description
1 polymer ?
#
loop_
_entity_poly.entity_id
_entity_poly.type
_entity_poly.pdbx_seq_one_letter_code
_entity_poly.pdbx_strand_id
1 'polypeptide(L)'
;MKKQQGFTLIELMIVVAIIGVLSAIAVPAYQNYVAKSETASAVGTLRGLLTNIDMYQQEQAGIFPADSALAAIGANKTMNQLGDITLTQTMGGSPATATGAGMVEFTFTSGALHKLAAKIKYVKDNDGWKCLQQKVPESAQVNSCKTTY
;
A
#
# COMPACT_ATOMS: atom_id res chain seq x y z
N MET A 1 22.62 -53.38 -20.87
CA MET A 1 22.47 -52.65 -19.60
C MET A 1 22.97 -51.22 -19.81
N LYS A 2 22.09 -50.21 -19.76
CA LYS A 2 22.53 -48.80 -19.85
C LYS A 2 23.20 -48.44 -18.52
N LYS A 3 24.47 -47.98 -18.57
CA LYS A 3 25.18 -47.45 -17.40
C LYS A 3 24.39 -46.25 -16.87
N GLN A 4 23.91 -46.34 -15.64
CA GLN A 4 23.28 -45.22 -14.95
C GLN A 4 24.38 -44.23 -14.57
N GLN A 5 24.48 -43.12 -15.30
CA GLN A 5 25.36 -42.00 -14.95
C GLN A 5 24.68 -41.23 -13.82
N GLY A 6 25.14 -41.48 -12.59
CA GLY A 6 24.71 -40.69 -11.42
C GLY A 6 25.48 -39.37 -11.34
N PHE A 7 24.82 -38.33 -10.82
CA PHE A 7 25.45 -37.05 -10.47
C PHE A 7 26.49 -37.26 -9.35
N THR A 8 27.63 -36.59 -9.42
CA THR A 8 28.64 -36.66 -8.37
C THR A 8 28.26 -35.76 -7.19
N LEU A 9 28.69 -36.16 -5.98
CA LEU A 9 28.48 -35.37 -4.76
C LEU A 9 29.19 -34.00 -4.86
N ILE A 10 30.34 -33.95 -5.54
CA ILE A 10 31.10 -32.71 -5.75
C ILE A 10 30.40 -31.76 -6.73
N GLU A 11 29.77 -32.26 -7.80
CA GLU A 11 28.96 -31.43 -8.69
C GLU A 11 27.79 -30.79 -7.93
N LEU A 12 27.13 -31.57 -7.08
CA LEU A 12 26.00 -31.06 -6.30
C LEU A 12 26.46 -29.99 -5.29
N MET A 13 27.59 -30.19 -4.62
CA MET A 13 28.14 -29.20 -3.67
C MET A 13 28.50 -27.87 -4.33
N ILE A 14 29.11 -27.89 -5.53
CA ILE A 14 29.44 -26.66 -6.26
C ILE A 14 28.18 -25.90 -6.68
N VAL A 15 27.15 -26.62 -7.15
CA VAL A 15 25.87 -26.01 -7.54
C VAL A 15 25.21 -25.33 -6.33
N VAL A 16 25.18 -25.99 -5.17
CA VAL A 16 24.62 -25.41 -3.94
C VAL A 16 25.42 -24.18 -3.50
N ALA A 17 26.75 -24.19 -3.60
CA ALA A 17 27.59 -23.04 -3.27
C ALA A 17 27.27 -21.83 -4.16
N ILE A 18 27.13 -22.04 -5.47
CA ILE A 18 26.80 -20.97 -6.44
C ILE A 18 25.39 -20.41 -6.16
N ILE A 19 24.40 -21.28 -5.98
CA ILE A 19 23.02 -20.85 -5.66
C ILE A 19 22.98 -20.09 -4.33
N GLY A 20 23.76 -20.53 -3.33
CA GLY A 20 23.92 -19.85 -2.06
C GLY A 20 24.35 -18.39 -2.22
N VAL A 21 25.42 -18.13 -2.98
CA VAL A 21 25.91 -16.76 -3.24
C VAL A 21 24.90 -15.92 -4.00
N LEU A 22 24.27 -16.47 -5.04
CA LEU A 22 23.27 -15.74 -5.84
C LEU A 22 22.03 -15.39 -5.00
N SER A 23 21.54 -16.33 -4.20
CA SER A 23 20.35 -16.13 -3.36
C SER A 23 20.52 -15.02 -2.31
N ALA A 24 21.72 -14.87 -1.74
CA ALA A 24 22.01 -13.86 -0.73
C ALA A 24 21.79 -12.42 -1.25
N ILE A 25 22.02 -12.19 -2.54
CA ILE A 25 21.81 -10.89 -3.20
C ILE A 25 20.40 -10.79 -3.80
N ALA A 26 19.93 -11.87 -4.42
CA ALA A 26 18.67 -11.88 -5.16
C ALA A 26 17.44 -11.75 -4.24
N VAL A 27 17.45 -12.40 -3.07
CA VAL A 27 16.30 -12.40 -2.13
C VAL A 27 15.97 -10.99 -1.61
N PRO A 28 16.91 -10.21 -1.03
CA PRO A 28 16.59 -8.87 -0.57
C PRO A 28 16.20 -7.92 -1.71
N ALA A 29 16.83 -8.06 -2.89
CA ALA A 29 16.48 -7.26 -4.06
C ALA A 29 15.04 -7.55 -4.55
N TYR A 30 14.65 -8.83 -4.59
CA TYR A 30 13.29 -9.24 -4.94
C TYR A 30 12.25 -8.74 -3.93
N GLN A 31 12.53 -8.85 -2.63
CA GLN A 31 11.65 -8.32 -1.59
C GLN A 31 11.41 -6.81 -1.73
N ASN A 32 12.46 -6.04 -2.03
CA ASN A 32 12.35 -4.61 -2.31
C ASN A 32 11.46 -4.32 -3.53
N TYR A 33 11.62 -5.09 -4.61
CA TYR A 33 10.81 -4.93 -5.82
C TYR A 33 9.32 -5.23 -5.57
N VAL A 34 9.03 -6.29 -4.82
CA VAL A 34 7.65 -6.64 -4.43
C VAL A 34 7.04 -5.53 -3.58
N ALA A 35 7.74 -5.05 -2.55
CA ALA A 35 7.26 -3.96 -1.71
C ALA A 35 6.98 -2.66 -2.51
N LYS A 36 7.84 -2.33 -3.49
CA LYS A 36 7.62 -1.18 -4.39
C LYS A 36 6.39 -1.37 -5.30
N SER A 37 6.14 -2.60 -5.74
CA SER A 37 4.96 -2.91 -6.55
C SER A 37 3.66 -2.82 -5.73
N GLU A 38 3.70 -3.30 -4.48
CA GLU A 38 2.58 -3.24 -3.54
C GLU A 38 2.22 -1.78 -3.18
N THR A 39 3.21 -0.93 -2.89
CA THR A 39 2.98 0.51 -2.65
C THR A 39 2.39 1.21 -3.88
N ALA A 40 2.89 0.92 -5.08
CA ALA A 40 2.36 1.49 -6.31
C ALA A 40 0.88 1.09 -6.54
N SER A 41 0.53 -0.16 -6.25
CA SER A 41 -0.85 -0.64 -6.30
C SER A 41 -1.76 0.12 -5.34
N ALA A 42 -1.36 0.24 -4.06
CA ALA A 42 -2.12 0.98 -3.06
C ALA A 42 -2.30 2.46 -3.43
N VAL A 43 -1.24 3.12 -3.90
CA VAL A 43 -1.31 4.51 -4.38
C VAL A 43 -2.26 4.64 -5.57
N GLY A 44 -2.20 3.72 -6.53
CA GLY A 44 -3.10 3.71 -7.68
C GLY A 44 -4.56 3.57 -7.26
N THR A 45 -4.86 2.63 -6.35
CA THR A 45 -6.20 2.45 -5.79
C THR A 45 -6.70 3.72 -5.11
N LEU A 46 -5.91 4.32 -4.20
CA LEU A 46 -6.33 5.53 -3.49
C LEU A 46 -6.49 6.73 -4.41
N ARG A 47 -5.57 6.94 -5.37
CA ARG A 47 -5.64 8.05 -6.33
C ARG A 47 -6.90 8.00 -7.19
N GLY A 48 -7.34 6.80 -7.56
CA GLY A 48 -8.61 6.62 -8.28
C GLY A 48 -9.84 7.07 -7.48
N LEU A 49 -9.75 7.08 -6.14
CA LEU A 49 -10.86 7.47 -5.27
C LEU A 49 -10.88 8.96 -4.91
N LEU A 50 -9.76 9.68 -5.02
CA LEU A 50 -9.67 11.08 -4.58
C LEU A 50 -10.71 11.96 -5.31
N THR A 51 -10.83 11.80 -6.63
CA THR A 51 -11.83 12.53 -7.42
C THR A 51 -13.26 12.20 -7.00
N ASN A 52 -13.55 10.93 -6.67
CA ASN A 52 -14.87 10.51 -6.22
C ASN A 52 -15.20 11.11 -4.84
N ILE A 53 -14.21 11.18 -3.96
CA ILE A 53 -14.33 11.85 -2.66
C ILE A 53 -14.59 13.35 -2.86
N ASP A 54 -13.89 13.99 -3.79
CA ASP A 54 -14.08 15.41 -4.10
C ASP A 54 -15.47 15.70 -4.70
N MET A 55 -16.00 14.81 -5.54
CA MET A 55 -17.37 14.89 -6.05
C MET A 55 -18.39 14.70 -4.94
N TYR A 56 -18.23 13.67 -4.10
CA TYR A 56 -19.12 13.41 -2.97
C TYR A 56 -19.22 14.62 -2.04
N GLN A 57 -18.08 15.26 -1.73
CA GLN A 57 -18.09 16.47 -0.92
C GLN A 57 -18.86 17.63 -1.56
N GLN A 58 -18.79 17.80 -2.88
CA GLN A 58 -19.56 18.83 -3.58
C GLN A 58 -21.06 18.56 -3.52
N GLU A 59 -21.47 17.29 -3.58
CA GLU A 59 -22.87 16.88 -3.48
C GLU A 59 -23.42 16.96 -2.05
N GLN A 60 -22.58 16.71 -1.04
CA GLN A 60 -22.96 16.62 0.38
C GLN A 60 -22.59 17.88 1.17
N ALA A 61 -22.74 19.07 0.57
CA ALA A 61 -22.52 20.36 1.22
C ALA A 61 -21.15 20.49 1.93
N GLY A 62 -20.10 19.93 1.33
CA GLY A 62 -18.73 19.97 1.82
C GLY A 62 -18.36 18.88 2.83
N ILE A 63 -19.25 17.92 3.12
CA ILE A 63 -19.01 16.87 4.11
C ILE A 63 -18.11 15.76 3.54
N PHE A 64 -16.97 15.50 4.21
CA PHE A 64 -16.09 14.37 3.85
C PHE A 64 -16.81 13.02 4.07
N PRO A 65 -16.70 12.04 3.16
CA PRO A 65 -17.40 10.77 3.30
C PRO A 65 -16.98 10.00 4.55
N ALA A 66 -17.97 9.50 5.30
CA ALA A 66 -17.75 8.56 6.38
C ALA A 66 -17.25 7.20 5.85
N ASP A 67 -16.67 6.36 6.71
CA ASP A 67 -16.31 4.98 6.35
C ASP A 67 -17.50 4.15 5.85
N SER A 68 -18.69 4.39 6.42
CA SER A 68 -19.94 3.78 5.96
C SER A 68 -20.38 4.23 4.56
N ALA A 69 -19.78 5.28 4.01
CA ALA A 69 -20.08 5.83 2.69
C ALA A 69 -19.11 5.38 1.59
N LEU A 70 -18.25 4.37 1.84
CA LEU A 70 -17.33 3.82 0.83
C LEU A 70 -18.02 3.45 -0.49
N ALA A 71 -19.21 2.84 -0.42
CA ALA A 71 -19.97 2.48 -1.62
C ALA A 71 -20.42 3.70 -2.43
N ALA A 72 -20.69 4.83 -1.77
CA ALA A 72 -21.13 6.07 -2.43
C ALA A 72 -20.00 6.72 -3.26
N ILE A 73 -18.73 6.43 -2.94
CA ILE A 73 -17.57 6.86 -3.73
C ILE A 73 -17.06 5.76 -4.69
N GLY A 74 -17.85 4.70 -4.89
CA GLY A 74 -17.49 3.57 -5.77
C GLY A 74 -16.37 2.69 -5.21
N ALA A 75 -16.16 2.69 -3.89
CA ALA A 75 -15.16 1.87 -3.23
C ALA A 75 -15.79 0.71 -2.46
N ASN A 76 -15.00 -0.35 -2.28
CA ASN A 76 -15.24 -1.36 -1.26
C ASN A 76 -13.97 -1.44 -0.39
N LYS A 77 -14.15 -1.66 0.92
CA LYS A 77 -13.05 -1.85 1.86
C LYS A 77 -11.97 -2.81 1.32
N THR A 78 -12.37 -3.92 0.70
CA THR A 78 -11.46 -4.97 0.21
C THR A 78 -11.32 -4.98 -1.31
N MET A 79 -11.52 -3.86 -2.00
CA MET A 79 -11.41 -3.79 -3.47
C MET A 79 -9.99 -4.07 -4.01
N ASN A 80 -8.99 -4.04 -3.14
CA ASN A 80 -7.63 -4.45 -3.43
C ASN A 80 -7.25 -5.63 -2.51
N GLN A 81 -6.70 -6.70 -3.07
CA GLN A 81 -6.34 -7.91 -2.32
C GLN A 81 -5.17 -7.69 -1.34
N LEU A 82 -4.41 -6.61 -1.50
CA LEU A 82 -3.25 -6.26 -0.67
C LEU A 82 -3.64 -5.62 0.67
N GLY A 83 -4.84 -5.07 0.79
CA GLY A 83 -5.17 -4.24 1.94
C GLY A 83 -6.57 -3.67 1.95
N ASP A 84 -6.90 -3.11 3.10
CA ASP A 84 -8.19 -2.51 3.37
C ASP A 84 -8.13 -0.99 3.17
N ILE A 85 -9.21 -0.43 2.64
CA ILE A 85 -9.45 1.01 2.55
C ILE A 85 -10.33 1.45 3.72
N THR A 86 -9.92 2.51 4.39
CA THR A 86 -10.71 3.16 5.45
C THR A 86 -10.81 4.67 5.22
N LEU A 87 -11.97 5.24 5.52
CA LEU A 87 -12.18 6.68 5.52
C LEU A 87 -12.31 7.17 6.95
N THR A 88 -11.62 8.25 7.27
CA THR A 88 -11.77 8.91 8.58
C THR A 88 -12.10 10.37 8.36
N GLN A 89 -13.25 10.78 8.88
CA GLN A 89 -13.65 12.18 8.92
C GLN A 89 -12.90 12.90 10.03
N THR A 90 -12.33 14.07 9.74
CA THR A 90 -11.80 14.95 10.78
C THR A 90 -12.90 15.92 11.16
N MET A 91 -13.55 15.69 12.29
CA MET A 91 -14.63 16.56 12.76
C MET A 91 -14.05 17.84 13.36
N GLY A 92 -14.43 19.00 12.83
CA GLY A 92 -14.07 20.31 13.37
C GLY A 92 -15.24 20.93 14.14
N GLY A 93 -15.09 21.11 15.46
CA GLY A 93 -16.06 21.85 16.29
C GLY A 93 -17.43 21.18 16.47
N SER A 94 -18.31 21.79 17.27
CA SER A 94 -19.68 21.31 17.54
C SER A 94 -20.72 22.29 16.95
N PRO A 95 -21.76 21.83 16.23
CA PRO A 95 -22.04 20.44 15.88
C PRO A 95 -20.97 19.90 14.91
N ALA A 96 -20.66 18.63 15.09
CA ALA A 96 -19.52 17.96 14.47
C ALA A 96 -19.79 17.65 12.99
N THR A 97 -19.60 18.66 12.15
CA THR A 97 -19.66 18.51 10.70
C THR A 97 -18.22 18.36 10.20
N ALA A 98 -17.92 17.26 9.52
CA ALA A 98 -16.61 17.05 8.89
C ALA A 98 -16.52 17.87 7.58
N THR A 99 -16.60 19.19 7.71
CA THR A 99 -16.57 20.08 6.56
C THR A 99 -15.15 20.16 6.02
N GLY A 100 -14.94 19.68 4.81
CA GLY A 100 -13.71 19.81 4.04
C GLY A 100 -12.56 18.87 4.43
N ALA A 101 -12.45 18.47 5.71
CA ALA A 101 -11.30 17.72 6.23
C ALA A 101 -11.57 16.23 6.49
N GLY A 102 -10.64 15.39 6.03
CA GLY A 102 -10.68 13.96 6.28
C GLY A 102 -9.51 13.25 5.62
N MET A 103 -9.46 11.93 5.79
CA MET A 103 -8.40 11.11 5.25
C MET A 103 -8.94 9.80 4.69
N VAL A 104 -8.33 9.37 3.59
CA VAL A 104 -8.46 8.01 3.09
C VAL A 104 -7.15 7.27 3.35
N GLU A 105 -7.24 6.10 3.96
CA GLU A 105 -6.09 5.28 4.34
C GLU A 105 -6.20 3.90 3.69
N PHE A 106 -5.08 3.43 3.15
CA PHE A 106 -4.88 2.05 2.74
C PHE A 106 -3.97 1.38 3.75
N THR A 107 -4.46 0.32 4.39
CA THR A 107 -3.69 -0.50 5.33
C THR A 107 -3.38 -1.85 4.68
N PHE A 108 -2.09 -2.20 4.57
CA PHE A 108 -1.69 -3.50 4.03
C PHE A 108 -2.08 -4.63 4.99
N THR A 109 -2.99 -5.50 4.54
CA THR A 109 -3.45 -6.70 5.27
C THR A 109 -2.86 -7.98 4.70
N SER A 110 -2.21 -7.90 3.54
CA SER A 110 -1.44 -9.00 2.94
C SER A 110 -0.17 -8.48 2.23
N GLY A 111 0.65 -9.41 1.72
CA GLY A 111 1.89 -9.07 1.02
C GLY A 111 3.10 -8.78 1.92
N ALA A 112 4.17 -8.30 1.30
CA ALA A 112 5.44 -8.00 1.95
C ALA A 112 5.32 -6.84 2.97
N LEU A 113 4.45 -5.88 2.70
CA LEU A 113 4.25 -4.70 3.54
C LEU A 113 3.34 -4.93 4.76
N HIS A 114 2.55 -6.01 4.76
CA HIS A 114 1.65 -6.32 5.88
C HIS A 114 2.39 -6.53 7.21
N LYS A 115 3.52 -7.25 7.18
CA LYS A 115 4.32 -7.52 8.39
C LYS A 115 4.89 -6.27 9.04
N LEU A 116 5.04 -5.20 8.27
CA LEU A 116 5.50 -3.90 8.75
C LEU A 116 4.34 -3.03 9.25
N ALA A 117 3.09 -3.49 9.13
CA ALA A 117 1.89 -2.70 9.34
C ALA A 117 1.95 -1.38 8.57
N ALA A 118 2.44 -1.44 7.32
CA ALA A 118 2.62 -0.26 6.50
C ALA A 118 1.26 0.34 6.09
N LYS A 119 1.25 1.64 5.83
CA LYS A 119 0.05 2.39 5.44
C LYS A 119 0.37 3.48 4.42
N ILE A 120 -0.56 3.72 3.49
CA ILE A 120 -0.56 4.89 2.61
C ILE A 120 -1.81 5.70 2.93
N LYS A 121 -1.68 7.02 3.07
CA LYS A 121 -2.79 7.91 3.44
C LYS A 121 -2.82 9.11 2.53
N TYR A 122 -4.02 9.54 2.15
CA TYR A 122 -4.24 10.86 1.58
C TYR A 122 -5.08 11.66 2.56
N VAL A 123 -4.54 12.77 3.04
CA VAL A 123 -5.23 13.70 3.93
C VAL A 123 -5.67 14.90 3.11
N LYS A 124 -6.94 15.26 3.24
CA LYS A 124 -7.50 16.47 2.63
C LYS A 124 -7.49 17.59 3.66
N ASP A 125 -6.69 18.62 3.37
CA ASP A 125 -6.69 19.88 4.09
C ASP A 125 -7.28 20.99 3.18
N ASN A 126 -7.35 22.22 3.69
CA ASN A 126 -7.75 23.40 2.91
C ASN A 126 -6.83 23.68 1.70
N ASP A 127 -5.59 23.21 1.73
CA ASP A 127 -4.61 23.36 0.64
C ASP A 127 -4.67 22.22 -0.40
N GLY A 128 -5.60 21.26 -0.23
CA GLY A 128 -5.76 20.09 -1.08
C GLY A 128 -5.21 18.79 -0.48
N TRP A 129 -4.97 17.82 -1.35
CA TRP A 129 -4.58 16.46 -0.96
C TRP A 129 -3.08 16.35 -0.65
N LYS A 130 -2.75 15.84 0.53
CA LYS A 130 -1.38 15.53 0.95
C LYS A 130 -1.23 14.01 1.12
N CYS A 131 -0.24 13.42 0.43
CA CYS A 131 0.07 12.01 0.60
C CYS A 131 1.03 11.79 1.78
N LEU A 132 0.70 10.84 2.65
CA LEU A 132 1.51 10.38 3.76
C LEU A 132 1.75 8.87 3.63
N GLN A 133 2.91 8.40 4.08
CA GLN A 133 3.24 6.98 4.15
C GLN A 133 3.81 6.63 5.52
N GLN A 134 3.46 5.47 6.05
CA GLN A 134 3.87 5.02 7.38
C GLN A 134 4.44 3.61 7.31
N LYS A 135 5.59 3.39 7.98
CA LYS A 135 6.29 2.09 8.06
C LYS A 135 6.59 1.42 6.71
N VAL A 136 6.67 2.22 5.64
CA VAL A 136 7.11 1.79 4.31
C VAL A 136 8.63 1.79 4.28
N PRO A 137 9.29 0.68 3.91
CA PRO A 137 10.75 0.61 3.82
C PRO A 137 11.25 1.57 2.75
N GLU A 138 12.43 2.15 2.95
CA GLU A 138 13.01 3.20 2.10
C GLU A 138 13.07 2.80 0.61
N SER A 139 13.33 1.53 0.32
CA SER A 139 13.34 0.97 -1.04
C SER A 139 11.98 0.99 -1.76
N ALA A 140 10.89 1.10 -1.02
CA ALA A 140 9.51 1.09 -1.50
C ALA A 140 8.77 2.42 -1.26
N GLN A 141 9.48 3.45 -0.78
CA GLN A 141 8.86 4.75 -0.52
C GLN A 141 8.42 5.44 -1.81
N VAL A 142 7.29 6.14 -1.73
CA VAL A 142 6.73 6.91 -2.84
C VAL A 142 7.20 8.35 -2.72
N ASN A 143 7.97 8.83 -3.69
CA ASN A 143 8.59 10.17 -3.64
C ASN A 143 7.60 11.32 -3.42
N SER A 144 6.35 11.18 -3.86
CA SER A 144 5.30 12.20 -3.67
C SER A 144 4.64 12.15 -2.29
N CYS A 145 5.00 11.20 -1.43
CA CYS A 145 4.37 10.97 -0.12
C CYS A 145 5.36 11.26 1.00
N LYS A 146 4.93 12.02 2.01
CA LYS A 146 5.75 12.32 3.18
C LYS A 146 5.74 11.15 4.15
N THR A 147 6.92 10.75 4.63
CA THR A 147 7.03 9.68 5.64
C THR A 147 6.60 10.18 7.03
N THR A 148 5.74 9.40 7.68
CA THR A 148 5.29 9.57 9.06
C THR A 148 5.69 8.35 9.88
N TYR A 149 6.11 8.57 11.12
CA TYR A 149 6.57 7.51 12.04
C TYR A 149 5.37 6.84 12.74
#